data_AF-A0A4Q4V9P5-F1
#
_entry.id   AF-A0A4Q4V9P5-F1
#
_cell.length_a   1.000
_cell.length_b   1.000
_cell.length_c   1.000
_cell.angle_alpha   90.00
_cell.angle_beta   90.00
_cell.angle_gamma   90.00
#
_symmetry.space_group_name_H-M   'P 1'
#
loop_
_entity.id
_entity.type
_entity.pdbx_description
1 polymer ?
#
loop_
_entity_poly.entity_id
_entity_poly.type
_entity_poly.pdbx_seq_one_letter_code
_entity_poly.pdbx_strand_id
1 'polypeptide(L)'
;MSTSTQAPSAVQQLQARIKEFEKQVQQLAAAAPIPKPADRILAVATFLTGDALDWFEPVMRNYLENSKADQEKNTKTLFFNYVNFEEKLKANFENPDKERTAAQQILRL
;
A
#
# COMPACT_ATOMS: atom_id res chain seq x y z
N MET A 1 42.66 44.31 5.51
CA MET A 1 42.66 42.84 5.71
C MET A 1 41.51 42.29 4.89
N SER A 2 41.79 41.73 3.71
CA SER A 2 40.77 41.22 2.80
C SER A 2 40.54 39.75 3.08
N THR A 3 39.41 39.40 3.68
CA THR A 3 38.98 38.00 3.79
C THR A 3 38.53 37.53 2.42
N SER A 4 39.40 36.79 1.74
CA SER A 4 39.06 36.11 0.50
C SER A 4 38.15 34.93 0.83
N THR A 5 36.87 35.03 0.47
CA THR A 5 35.94 33.90 0.58
C THR A 5 36.36 32.84 -0.42
N GLN A 6 36.99 31.78 0.07
CA GLN A 6 37.41 30.64 -0.75
C GLN A 6 36.17 29.90 -1.25
N ALA A 7 36.12 29.62 -2.56
CA ALA A 7 35.02 28.88 -3.16
C ALA A 7 34.94 27.46 -2.55
N PRO A 8 33.73 26.94 -2.27
CA PRO A 8 33.57 25.64 -1.66
C PRO A 8 34.15 24.53 -2.55
N SER A 9 34.82 23.56 -1.93
CA SER A 9 35.43 22.44 -2.63
C SER A 9 34.38 21.55 -3.29
N ALA A 10 34.80 20.73 -4.26
CA ALA A 10 33.90 19.76 -4.91
C ALA A 10 33.20 18.82 -3.92
N VAL A 11 33.88 18.46 -2.83
CA VAL A 11 33.31 17.61 -1.76
C VAL A 11 32.21 18.35 -1.00
N GLN A 12 32.42 19.63 -0.67
CA GLN A 12 31.40 20.44 0.01
C GLN A 12 30.17 20.67 -0.87
N GLN A 13 30.38 20.86 -2.18
CA GLN A 13 29.30 20.99 -3.14
C GLN A 13 28.49 19.69 -3.26
N LEU A 14 29.16 18.52 -3.29
CA LEU A 14 28.48 17.23 -3.33
C LEU A 14 27.67 16.96 -2.05
N GLN A 15 28.22 17.27 -0.87
CA GLN A 15 27.51 17.13 0.40
C GLN A 15 26.27 18.03 0.49
N ALA A 16 26.34 19.26 -0.01
CA ALA A 16 25.19 20.15 -0.06
C ALA A 16 24.08 19.60 -0.98
N ARG A 17 24.46 19.03 -2.13
CA ARG A 17 23.50 18.41 -3.06
C ARG A 17 22.84 17.17 -2.49
N ILE A 18 23.57 16.35 -1.73
CA ILE A 18 23.01 15.16 -1.06
C ILE A 18 21.96 15.59 -0.02
N LYS A 19 22.28 16.56 0.84
CA LYS A 19 21.33 17.08 1.84
C LYS A 19 20.06 17.66 1.21
N GLU A 20 20.21 18.38 0.11
CA GLU A 20 19.07 18.94 -0.61
C GLU A 20 18.23 17.85 -1.26
N PHE A 21 18.86 16.83 -1.84
CA PHE A 21 18.16 15.66 -2.37
C PHE A 21 17.39 14.90 -1.29
N GLU A 22 18.01 14.66 -0.12
CA GLU A 22 17.34 14.01 1.02
C GLU A 22 16.10 14.79 1.47
N LYS A 23 16.20 16.12 1.54
CA LYS A 23 15.07 16.98 1.89
C LYS A 23 13.95 16.90 0.84
N GLN A 24 14.30 16.87 -0.44
CA GLN A 24 13.32 16.73 -1.52
C GLN A 24 12.62 15.36 -1.47
N VAL A 25 13.36 14.29 -1.19
CA VAL A 25 12.79 12.94 -0.99
C VAL A 25 11.84 12.92 0.20
N GLN A 26 12.21 13.53 1.32
CA GLN A 26 11.34 13.63 2.51
C GLN A 26 10.07 14.45 2.21
N GLN A 27 10.19 15.55 1.48
CA GLN A 27 9.03 16.36 1.07
C GLN A 27 8.13 15.61 0.11
N LEU A 28 8.68 14.89 -0.88
CA LEU A 28 7.90 14.07 -1.80
C LEU A 28 7.20 12.91 -1.05
N ALA A 29 7.89 12.23 -0.14
CA ALA A 29 7.31 11.16 0.67
C ALA A 29 6.21 11.67 1.62
N ALA A 30 6.37 12.87 2.18
CA ALA A 30 5.35 13.51 3.02
C ALA A 30 4.18 14.07 2.20
N ALA A 31 4.42 14.47 0.95
CA ALA A 31 3.41 14.96 0.02
C ALA A 31 2.68 13.85 -0.73
N ALA A 32 3.26 12.64 -0.80
CA ALA A 32 2.59 11.47 -1.32
C ALA A 32 1.39 11.17 -0.40
N PRO A 33 0.14 11.24 -0.89
CA PRO A 33 -1.00 10.90 -0.07
C PRO A 33 -0.84 9.44 0.37
N ILE A 34 -0.90 9.21 1.69
CA ILE A 34 -1.09 7.86 2.21
C ILE A 34 -2.34 7.33 1.49
N PRO A 35 -2.22 6.25 0.68
CA PRO A 35 -3.35 5.75 -0.08
C PRO A 35 -4.50 5.51 0.87
N LYS A 36 -5.70 6.03 0.55
CA LYS A 36 -6.86 5.73 1.40
C LYS A 36 -7.02 4.21 1.39
N PRO A 37 -7.54 3.61 2.48
CA PRO A 37 -7.76 2.17 2.50
C PRO A 37 -8.51 1.65 1.28
N ALA A 38 -9.49 2.42 0.80
CA ALA A 38 -10.24 2.14 -0.41
C ALA A 38 -9.37 2.08 -1.68
N ASP A 39 -8.42 3.01 -1.86
CA ASP A 39 -7.54 3.03 -3.03
C ASP A 39 -6.69 1.76 -3.09
N ARG A 40 -6.17 1.31 -1.93
CA ARG A 40 -5.41 0.07 -1.82
C ARG A 40 -6.28 -1.16 -2.09
N ILE A 41 -7.49 -1.20 -1.55
CA ILE A 41 -8.44 -2.30 -1.76
C ILE A 41 -8.80 -2.41 -3.24
N LEU A 42 -9.13 -1.30 -3.90
CA LEU A 42 -9.45 -1.27 -5.34
C LEU A 42 -8.26 -1.69 -6.19
N ALA A 43 -7.04 -1.27 -5.84
CA ALA A 43 -5.84 -1.74 -6.53
C ALA A 43 -5.67 -3.27 -6.42
N VAL A 44 -5.83 -3.85 -5.23
CA VAL A 44 -5.76 -5.32 -5.05
C VAL A 44 -6.89 -6.03 -5.80
N ALA A 45 -8.09 -5.45 -5.84
CA ALA A 45 -9.23 -6.00 -6.57
C ALA A 45 -8.95 -6.22 -8.05
N THR A 46 -8.08 -5.42 -8.68
CA THR A 46 -7.67 -5.60 -10.09
C THR A 46 -6.91 -6.91 -10.36
N PHE A 47 -6.36 -7.53 -9.32
CA PHE A 47 -5.65 -8.81 -9.41
C PHE A 47 -6.52 -10.03 -9.06
N LEU A 48 -7.75 -9.81 -8.57
CA LEU A 48 -8.66 -10.90 -8.26
C LEU A 48 -9.18 -11.54 -9.56
N THR A 49 -9.31 -12.86 -9.54
CA THR A 49 -9.82 -13.65 -10.67
C THR A 49 -10.67 -14.82 -10.14
N GLY A 50 -11.52 -15.39 -10.99
CA GLY A 50 -12.38 -16.53 -10.65
C GLY A 50 -13.26 -16.26 -9.42
N ASP A 51 -13.41 -17.27 -8.57
CA ASP A 51 -14.28 -17.23 -7.38
C ASP A 51 -13.99 -16.05 -6.44
N ALA A 52 -12.72 -15.59 -6.36
CA ALA A 52 -12.35 -14.45 -5.53
C ALA A 52 -12.85 -13.12 -6.11
N LEU A 53 -12.85 -12.99 -7.45
CA LEU A 53 -13.45 -11.83 -8.11
C LEU A 53 -14.98 -11.89 -7.98
N ASP A 54 -15.60 -13.03 -8.26
CA ASP A 54 -17.06 -13.19 -8.18
C ASP A 54 -17.60 -12.88 -6.77
N TRP A 55 -16.84 -13.22 -5.73
CA TRP A 55 -17.15 -12.86 -4.35
C TRP A 55 -17.04 -11.35 -4.07
N PHE A 56 -16.00 -10.69 -4.59
CA PHE A 56 -15.71 -9.29 -4.25
C PHE A 56 -16.45 -8.27 -5.13
N GLU A 57 -16.73 -8.63 -6.37
CA GLU A 57 -17.35 -7.78 -7.39
C GLU A 57 -18.66 -7.09 -6.94
N PRO A 58 -19.64 -7.77 -6.29
CA PRO A 58 -20.84 -7.08 -5.80
C PRO A 58 -20.53 -6.07 -4.69
N VAL A 59 -19.53 -6.34 -3.84
CA VAL A 59 -19.07 -5.41 -2.80
C VAL A 59 -18.42 -4.19 -3.43
N MET A 60 -17.58 -4.41 -4.46
CA MET A 60 -16.91 -3.36 -5.21
C MET A 60 -17.92 -2.46 -5.93
N ARG A 61 -18.91 -3.02 -6.64
CA ARG A 61 -19.99 -2.24 -7.26
C ARG A 61 -20.75 -1.43 -6.23
N ASN A 62 -21.15 -2.06 -5.11
CA ASN A 62 -21.88 -1.34 -4.06
C ASN A 62 -21.08 -0.14 -3.52
N TYR A 63 -19.75 -0.26 -3.38
CA TYR A 63 -18.88 0.84 -2.97
C TYR A 63 -18.83 1.98 -3.99
N LEU A 64 -18.69 1.66 -5.28
CA LEU A 64 -18.49 2.63 -6.36
C LEU A 64 -19.80 3.35 -6.76
N GLU A 65 -20.93 2.66 -6.68
CA GLU A 65 -22.21 3.14 -7.22
C GLU A 65 -23.10 3.82 -6.16
N ASN A 66 -22.80 3.65 -4.86
CA ASN A 66 -23.66 4.14 -3.79
C ASN A 66 -22.93 5.16 -2.89
N SER A 67 -23.71 6.09 -2.36
CA SER A 67 -23.23 6.99 -1.32
C SER A 67 -22.81 6.20 -0.08
N LYS A 68 -21.90 6.76 0.73
CA LYS A 68 -21.47 6.11 1.98
C LYS A 68 -22.65 5.78 2.91
N ALA A 69 -23.74 6.54 2.87
CA ALA A 69 -24.92 6.27 3.69
C ALA A 69 -25.67 5.02 3.19
N ASP A 70 -25.76 4.84 1.88
CA ASP A 70 -26.57 3.81 1.21
C ASP A 70 -25.81 2.51 0.95
N GLN A 71 -24.48 2.53 1.08
CA GLN A 71 -23.65 1.32 1.01
C GLN A 71 -24.12 0.27 2.03
N GLU A 72 -24.06 -0.99 1.61
CA GLU A 72 -24.38 -2.12 2.47
C GLU A 72 -23.42 -2.23 3.65
N LYS A 73 -23.88 -2.86 4.73
CA LYS A 73 -23.06 -3.07 5.93
C LYS A 73 -21.76 -3.81 5.61
N ASN A 74 -21.82 -4.85 4.77
CA ASN A 74 -20.64 -5.63 4.41
C ASN A 74 -19.61 -4.78 3.64
N THR A 75 -20.07 -3.95 2.70
CA THR A 75 -19.24 -2.99 1.96
C THR A 75 -18.56 -2.00 2.89
N LYS A 76 -19.33 -1.37 3.78
CA LYS A 76 -18.79 -0.46 4.80
C LYS A 76 -17.72 -1.13 5.66
N THR A 77 -17.94 -2.39 6.06
CA THR A 77 -16.97 -3.15 6.85
C THR A 77 -15.69 -3.45 6.06
N LEU A 78 -15.80 -3.95 4.83
CA LEU A 78 -14.65 -4.30 3.99
C LEU A 78 -13.82 -3.07 3.61
N PHE A 79 -14.46 -1.94 3.30
CA PHE A 79 -13.79 -0.69 2.92
C PHE A 79 -13.39 0.21 4.10
N PHE A 80 -13.70 -0.18 5.35
CA PHE A 80 -13.34 0.60 6.53
C PHE A 80 -11.82 0.73 6.70
N ASN A 81 -11.10 -0.38 6.53
CA ASN A 81 -9.65 -0.42 6.52
C ASN A 81 -9.16 -1.61 5.67
N TYR A 82 -7.88 -1.61 5.31
CA TYR A 82 -7.31 -2.68 4.49
C TYR A 82 -7.28 -4.04 5.20
N VAL A 83 -7.09 -4.05 6.53
CA VAL A 83 -6.99 -5.27 7.34
C VAL A 83 -8.28 -6.10 7.25
N ASN A 84 -9.45 -5.46 7.33
CA ASN A 84 -10.74 -6.12 7.21
C ASN A 84 -10.92 -6.82 5.86
N PHE A 85 -10.43 -6.20 4.78
CA PHE A 85 -10.46 -6.80 3.45
C PHE A 85 -9.51 -7.99 3.36
N GLU A 86 -8.26 -7.82 3.80
CA GLU A 86 -7.25 -8.88 3.77
C GLU A 86 -7.66 -10.12 4.58
N GLU A 87 -8.15 -9.92 5.81
CA GLU A 87 -8.59 -11.02 6.68
C GLU A 87 -9.75 -11.81 6.06
N LYS A 88 -10.72 -11.13 5.46
CA LYS A 88 -11.86 -11.78 4.80
C LYS A 88 -11.47 -12.48 3.51
N LEU A 89 -10.56 -11.89 2.73
CA LEU A 89 -10.04 -12.51 1.52
C LEU A 89 -9.29 -13.82 1.87
N LYS A 90 -8.44 -13.77 2.90
CA LYS A 90 -7.72 -14.93 3.42
C LYS A 90 -8.67 -16.01 3.97
N ALA A 91 -9.61 -15.63 4.83
CA ALA A 91 -10.58 -16.57 5.39
C ALA A 91 -11.39 -17.32 4.33
N ASN A 92 -11.68 -16.69 3.18
CA ASN A 92 -12.47 -17.29 2.11
C ASN A 92 -11.65 -18.14 1.12
N PHE A 93 -10.38 -17.79 0.88
CA PHE A 93 -9.61 -18.34 -0.25
C PHE A 93 -8.21 -18.84 0.10
N GLU A 94 -7.67 -18.49 1.25
CA GLU A 94 -6.41 -19.04 1.73
C GLU A 94 -6.64 -20.46 2.24
N ASN A 95 -5.79 -21.39 1.84
CA ASN A 95 -5.81 -22.76 2.33
C ASN A 95 -4.76 -22.89 3.44
N PRO A 96 -5.16 -22.97 4.72
CA PRO A 96 -4.22 -23.04 5.85
C PRO A 96 -3.27 -24.24 5.77
N ASP A 97 -3.69 -25.33 5.14
CA ASP A 97 -2.88 -26.54 5.00
C ASP A 97 -1.78 -26.38 3.95
N LYS A 98 -1.94 -25.51 2.95
CA LYS A 98 -0.89 -25.24 1.95
C LYS A 98 0.31 -24.53 2.57
N GLU A 99 0.07 -23.54 3.43
CA GLU A 99 1.15 -22.86 4.15
C GLU A 99 1.87 -23.81 5.11
N ARG A 100 1.11 -24.64 5.84
CA ARG A 100 1.69 -25.66 6.73
C ARG A 100 2.53 -26.68 5.96
N THR A 101 2.05 -27.11 4.80
CA THR A 101 2.77 -28.05 3.93
C THR A 101 4.04 -27.41 3.37
N ALA A 102 3.98 -26.15 2.91
CA ALA A 102 5.15 -25.42 2.42
C ALA A 102 6.19 -25.22 3.54
N ALA A 103 5.75 -24.84 4.75
CA ALA A 103 6.64 -24.70 5.90
C ALA A 103 7.30 -26.05 6.29
N GLN A 104 6.55 -27.15 6.25
CA GLN A 104 7.10 -28.49 6.49
C GLN A 104 8.08 -28.93 5.40
N GLN A 105 7.89 -28.53 4.15
CA GLN A 105 8.83 -28.80 3.06
C GLN A 105 10.14 -28.01 3.23
N ILE A 106 10.08 -26.74 3.66
CA ILE A 106 11.27 -25.93 3.96
C ILE A 106 12.07 -26.50 5.13
N LEU A 107 11.40 -26.99 6.19
CA LEU A 107 12.03 -27.62 7.36
C LEU A 107 12.64 -29.00 7.09
N ARG A 108 12.34 -29.61 5.93
CA ARG A 108 12.87 -30.91 5.50
C ARG A 108 14.04 -30.80 4.51
N LEU A 109 14.45 -29.58 4.14
CA LEU A 109 15.67 -29.29 3.38
C LEU A 109 16.86 -29.07 4.33
#